data_AF-A0A916YEK9-F1
#
_entry.id   AF-A0A916YEK9-F1
#
_cell.length_a   1.000
_cell.length_b   1.000
_cell.length_c   1.000
_cell.angle_alpha   90.00
_cell.angle_beta   90.00
_cell.angle_gamma   90.00
#
_symmetry.space_group_name_H-M   'P 1'
#
loop_
_entity.id
_entity.type
_entity.pdbx_description
1 polymer ?
#
loop_
_entity_poly.entity_id
_entity_poly.type
_entity_poly.pdbx_seq_one_letter_code
_entity_poly.pdbx_strand_id
1 'polypeptide(L)' 'MTPPLFRLTASQIHVLMLLDDGPEEDSVGMELEDFRGQQAEVAVQLKKIGLVETHFGWRFSIWFRLTVKGRNLLRTGVR' A
#
# COMPACT_ATOMS: atom_id res chain seq x y z
N MET A 1 17.84 15.72 -0.25
CA MET A 1 18.45 14.40 -0.54
C MET A 1 17.32 13.42 -0.77
N THR A 2 17.13 12.97 -2.01
CA THR A 2 16.09 11.99 -2.35
C THR A 2 16.65 10.61 -2.01
N PRO A 3 16.07 9.87 -1.05
CA PRO A 3 16.60 8.57 -0.66
C PRO A 3 16.53 7.59 -1.84
N PRO A 4 17.44 6.59 -1.89
CA PRO A 4 17.50 5.64 -3.00
C PRO A 4 16.19 4.87 -3.12
N LEU A 5 15.81 4.58 -4.37
CA LEU A 5 14.71 3.70 -4.78
C LEU A 5 14.63 2.48 -3.85
N PHE A 6 13.58 2.42 -3.03
CA PHE A 6 13.41 1.49 -1.92
C PHE A 6 13.67 0.03 -2.36
N ARG A 7 14.63 -0.65 -1.71
CA ARG A 7 14.69 -2.12 -1.76
C ARG A 7 13.57 -2.67 -0.89
N LEU A 8 12.43 -2.95 -1.52
CA LEU A 8 11.31 -3.59 -0.84
C LEU A 8 11.59 -5.07 -0.62
N THR A 9 11.13 -5.59 0.52
CA THR A 9 11.11 -7.03 0.77
C THR A 9 10.01 -7.70 -0.07
N ALA A 10 10.08 -9.03 -0.22
CA ALA A 10 9.03 -9.78 -0.91
C ALA A 10 7.63 -9.55 -0.29
N SER A 11 7.54 -9.49 1.05
CA SER A 11 6.28 -9.20 1.74
C SER A 11 5.77 -7.79 1.48
N GLN A 12 6.66 -6.79 1.38
CA GLN A 12 6.30 -5.43 1.05
C GLN A 12 5.78 -5.31 -0.39
N ILE A 13 6.44 -5.96 -1.35
CA ILE A 13 5.97 -6.03 -2.74
C ILE A 13 4.61 -6.72 -2.80
N HIS A 14 4.44 -7.83 -2.08
CA HIS A 14 3.17 -8.55 -2.03
C HIS A 14 2.03 -7.68 -1.49
N VAL A 15 2.25 -6.93 -0.40
CA VAL A 15 1.24 -6.00 0.12
C VAL A 15 0.96 -4.84 -0.83
N LEU A 16 1.96 -4.32 -1.54
CA LEU A 16 1.70 -3.32 -2.57
C LEU A 16 0.81 -3.89 -3.69
N MET A 17 1.10 -5.09 -4.19
CA MET A 17 0.26 -5.76 -5.19
C MET A 17 -1.14 -6.05 -4.67
N LEU A 18 -1.29 -6.42 -3.40
CA LEU A 18 -2.58 -6.66 -2.76
C LEU A 18 -3.45 -5.39 -2.72
N LEU A 19 -2.81 -4.23 -2.56
CA LEU A 19 -3.47 -2.92 -2.53
C LEU A 19 -3.64 -2.28 -3.92
N ASP A 20 -3.17 -2.93 -4.98
CA ASP A 20 -3.40 -2.50 -6.37
C ASP A 20 -4.72 -3.08 -6.88
N ASP A 21 -5.82 -2.54 -6.38
CA ASP A 21 -7.19 -3.01 -6.62
C ASP A 21 -7.84 -2.42 -7.89
N GLY A 22 -7.11 -1.64 -8.67
CA GLY A 22 -7.59 -1.06 -9.92
C GLY A 22 -7.00 0.30 -10.25
N PRO A 23 -7.58 1.01 -11.25
CA PRO A 23 -7.24 2.39 -11.57
C PRO A 23 -7.30 3.29 -10.32
N GLU A 24 -6.50 4.34 -10.31
CA GLU A 24 -6.45 5.27 -9.16
C GLU A 24 -7.82 5.89 -8.83
N GLU A 25 -8.62 6.16 -9.85
CA GLU A 25 -9.95 6.77 -9.73
C GLU A 25 -10.95 5.86 -9.01
N ASP A 26 -10.81 4.55 -9.17
CA ASP A 26 -11.74 3.53 -8.65
C ASP A 26 -11.20 2.79 -7.41
N SER A 27 -9.94 3.01 -7.08
CA SER A 27 -9.26 2.28 -6.01
C SER A 27 -9.80 2.67 -4.63
N VAL A 28 -10.30 1.69 -3.89
CA VAL A 28 -10.82 1.87 -2.52
C VAL A 28 -9.83 1.37 -1.47
N GLY A 29 -8.90 0.50 -1.87
CA GLY A 29 -7.93 -0.11 -0.98
C GLY A 29 -8.51 -1.29 -0.20
N MET A 30 -7.94 -1.55 0.98
CA MET A 30 -8.32 -2.70 1.82
C MET A 30 -8.54 -2.27 3.26
N GLU A 31 -9.59 -2.79 3.88
CA GLU A 31 -9.87 -2.58 5.31
C GLU A 31 -8.83 -3.27 6.19
N LEU A 32 -8.52 -2.68 7.34
CA LEU A 32 -7.57 -3.22 8.32
C LEU A 32 -7.93 -4.66 8.73
N GLU A 33 -9.21 -4.96 8.88
CA GLU A 33 -9.72 -6.26 9.32
C GLU A 33 -9.59 -7.37 8.24
N ASP A 34 -9.45 -6.99 6.97
CA ASP A 34 -9.32 -7.94 5.85
C ASP A 34 -7.88 -8.44 5.65
N PHE A 35 -6.90 -7.78 6.26
CA PHE A 35 -5.51 -8.22 6.21
C PHE A 35 -5.31 -9.53 6.97
N ARG A 36 -4.46 -10.39 6.42
CA ARG A 36 -4.11 -11.69 6.99
C ARG A 36 -2.66 -11.73 7.46
N GLY A 37 -2.42 -12.40 8.58
CA GLY A 37 -1.07 -12.60 9.12
C GLY A 37 -0.35 -11.28 9.37
N GLN A 38 0.85 -11.12 8.79
CA GLN A 38 1.69 -9.93 8.98
C GLN A 38 1.39 -8.78 7.99
N GLN A 39 0.40 -8.91 7.11
CA GLN A 39 0.17 -7.94 6.04
C GLN A 39 -0.17 -6.54 6.58
N ALA A 40 -0.95 -6.44 7.65
CA ALA A 40 -1.30 -5.15 8.27
C ALA A 40 -0.07 -4.41 8.81
N GLU A 41 0.84 -5.13 9.47
CA GLU A 41 2.09 -4.55 9.97
C GLU A 41 2.97 -4.05 8.81
N VAL A 42 3.04 -4.83 7.73
CA VAL A 42 3.75 -4.44 6.51
C VAL A 42 3.10 -3.20 5.87
N ALA A 43 1.77 -3.10 5.82
CA ALA A 43 1.07 -1.92 5.32
C ALA A 43 1.39 -0.66 6.15
N VAL A 44 1.50 -0.80 7.48
CA VAL A 44 1.95 0.28 8.37
C VAL A 44 3.40 0.69 8.08
N GLN A 45 4.30 -0.26 7.81
CA GLN A 45 5.67 0.06 7.41
C GLN A 45 5.72 0.81 6.07
N LEU A 46 4.94 0.36 5.08
CA LEU A 46 4.80 1.01 3.78
C LEU A 46 4.22 2.42 3.89
N LYS A 47 3.31 2.65 4.85
CA LYS A 47 2.81 3.98 5.19
C LYS A 47 3.91 4.89 5.70
N LYS A 48 4.78 4.42 6.59
CA LYS A 48 5.92 5.22 7.13
C LYS A 48 6.86 5.73 6.03
N ILE A 49 6.96 5.03 4.90
CA ILE A 49 7.80 5.42 3.76
C ILE A 49 7.01 6.11 2.61
N GLY A 50 5.72 6.35 2.82
CA GLY A 50 4.84 7.10 1.92
C GLY A 50 4.39 6.35 0.67
N LEU A 51 4.42 5.01 0.67
CA LEU A 51 3.90 4.19 -0.45
C LEU A 51 2.43 3.80 -0.26
N VAL A 52 1.96 3.82 0.99
CA VAL A 52 0.58 3.53 1.38
C VAL A 52 0.09 4.67 2.27
N GLU A 53 -1.20 4.94 2.24
CA GLU A 53 -1.87 5.88 3.13
C GLU A 53 -3.09 5.23 3.80
N THR A 54 -3.62 5.87 4.83
CA THR A 54 -4.79 5.39 5.56
C THR A 54 -5.95 6.36 5.45
N HIS A 55 -7.14 5.83 5.24
CA HIS A 55 -8.39 6.59 5.21
C HIS A 55 -9.37 6.03 6.25
N PHE A 56 -10.27 6.89 6.74
CA PHE A 56 -11.38 6.44 7.57
C PHE A 56 -12.58 6.11 6.69
N GLY A 57 -13.03 4.86 6.77
CA GLY A 57 -14.23 4.37 6.12
C GLY A 57 -15.47 4.43 7.01
N TRP A 58 -16.51 3.71 6.60
CA TRP A 58 -17.76 3.61 7.34
C TRP A 58 -17.55 3.00 8.74
N ARG A 59 -18.34 3.42 9.74
CA ARG A 59 -18.25 2.93 11.13
C ARG A 59 -16.84 3.04 11.75
N PHE A 60 -16.06 4.05 11.35
CA PHE A 60 -14.69 4.27 11.81
C PHE A 60 -13.69 3.16 11.44
N SER A 61 -14.00 2.34 10.43
CA SER A 61 -13.05 1.37 9.86
C SER A 61 -11.81 2.09 9.32
N ILE A 62 -10.63 1.47 9.46
CA ILE A 62 -9.38 1.99 8.89
C ILE A 62 -9.11 1.26 7.58
N TRP A 63 -8.90 2.01 6.51
CA TRP A 63 -8.60 1.47 5.18
C TRP A 63 -7.20 1.88 4.76
N PHE A 64 -6.49 0.99 4.06
CA PHE A 64 -5.17 1.23 3.51
C PHE A 64 -5.27 1.28 1.98
N ARG A 65 -4.65 2.30 1.37
CA ARG A 65 -4.65 2.50 -0.08
C ARG A 65 -3.26 2.88 -0.59
N LEU A 66 -2.93 2.50 -1.82
CA LEU A 66 -1.70 2.96 -2.47
C LEU A 66 -1.73 4.47 -2.71
N THR A 67 -0.63 5.14 -2.37
CA THR A 67 -0.37 6.50 -2.84
C THR A 67 0.00 6.48 -4.33
N VAL A 68 -0.01 7.65 -4.98
CA VAL A 68 0.54 7.82 -6.34
C VAL A 68 1.97 7.28 -6.44
N LYS A 69 2.79 7.52 -5.41
CA LYS A 69 4.17 7.03 -5.32
C LYS A 69 4.21 5.50 -5.23
N GLY A 70 3.34 4.88 -4.43
CA GLY A 70 3.19 3.43 -4.33
C GLY A 70 2.83 2.77 -5.67
N ARG A 71 1.83 3.31 -6.37
CA ARG A 71 1.42 2.82 -7.70
C ARG A 71 2.54 2.96 -8.73
N ASN A 72 3.18 4.12 -8.79
CA ASN A 72 4.28 4.36 -9.73
C ASN A 72 5.44 3.38 -9.50
N LEU A 73 5.73 3.03 -8.25
CA LEU A 73 6.77 2.05 -7.93
C LEU A 73 6.40 0.66 -8.44
N LEU A 74 5.16 0.19 -8.26
CA LEU A 74 4.71 -1.08 -8.84
C LEU A 74 4.82 -1.09 -10.36
N ARG A 75 4.37 -0.02 -11.03
CA ARG A 75 4.38 0.07 -12.50
C ARG A 75 5.80 0.11 -13.10
N THR A 76 6.75 0.70 -12.39
CA THR A 76 8.14 0.87 -12.86
C THR A 76 9.10 -0.22 -12.36
N GLY A 77 8.80 -0.88 -11.24
CA GLY A 77 9.65 -1.90 -10.62
C GLY A 77 9.33 -3.35 -10.99
N VAL A 78 8.19 -3.59 -11.66
CA VAL A 78 7.73 -4.95 -12.08
C VAL A 78 7.74 -5.09 -13.62
N ARG A 79 8.60 -4.33 -14.32
CA ARG A 79 8.87 -4.51 -15.76
C ARG A 79 10.27 -5.03 -16.01
#